data_AF-A0A2N0XJZ8-F1
#
_entry.id   AF-A0A2N0XJZ8-F1
#
_cell.length_a   1.000
_cell.length_b   1.000
_cell.length_c   1.000
_cell.angle_alpha   90.00
_cell.angle_beta   90.00
_cell.angle_gamma   90.00
#
_symmetry.space_group_name_H-M   'P 1'
#
loop_
_entity.id
_entity.type
_entity.pdbx_description
1 polymer ?
#
loop_
_entity_poly.entity_id
_entity_poly.type
_entity_poly.pdbx_seq_one_letter_code
_entity_poly.pdbx_strand_id
1 'polypeptide(L)'
;MDLVYTQTSQYEYSDIYEYPTPKLRITQESATPMTVIAEYLPTDHRYQLGTLDVALLLNVLNERGINTAQLLKSTGLETLDWLNPQCQITYSDKLVLFGKVNQMLANDGLGITLGEFAKFSHFGVLGYAILCSQSVEEAVRTGFKYLRLNGPVFAVKVTIEGEIAAICIKNTLDIGELLPFCT
;
A
#
# COMPACT_ATOMS: atom_id res chain seq x y z
N MET A 1 26.89 -13.99 -38.71
CA MET A 1 26.51 -13.17 -37.53
C MET A 1 25.12 -12.68 -37.86
N ASP A 2 24.16 -13.53 -37.56
CA ASP A 2 22.84 -13.57 -38.20
C ASP A 2 21.76 -13.34 -37.15
N LEU A 3 20.85 -12.42 -37.48
CA LEU A 3 19.56 -12.26 -36.81
C LEU A 3 18.74 -13.53 -37.02
N VAL A 4 18.34 -14.18 -35.94
CA VAL A 4 17.25 -15.17 -35.97
C VAL A 4 16.28 -14.85 -34.84
N TYR A 5 15.14 -14.30 -35.24
CA TYR A 5 13.91 -14.25 -34.46
C TYR A 5 13.27 -15.64 -34.57
N THR A 6 12.98 -16.30 -33.44
CA THR A 6 12.03 -17.42 -33.42
C THR A 6 11.10 -17.27 -32.23
N GLN A 7 9.85 -17.01 -32.55
CA GLN A 7 8.70 -17.02 -31.67
C GLN A 7 8.16 -18.45 -31.62
N THR A 8 7.93 -19.00 -30.44
CA THR A 8 7.04 -20.16 -30.26
C THR A 8 6.38 -20.08 -28.89
N SER A 9 5.11 -19.69 -28.88
CA SER A 9 4.20 -19.95 -27.77
C SER A 9 3.86 -21.44 -27.78
N GLN A 10 4.05 -22.11 -26.64
CA GLN A 10 3.25 -23.26 -26.27
C GLN A 10 2.89 -23.11 -24.78
N TYR A 11 1.60 -22.95 -24.52
CA TYR A 11 1.02 -23.01 -23.19
C TYR A 11 0.87 -24.49 -22.82
N GLU A 12 1.66 -24.97 -21.86
CA GLU A 12 1.36 -26.20 -21.14
C GLU A 12 0.74 -25.84 -19.79
N TYR A 13 -0.51 -26.28 -19.61
CA TYR A 13 -1.31 -26.14 -18.40
C TYR A 13 -1.16 -27.41 -17.57
N SER A 14 -0.19 -27.43 -16.65
CA SER A 14 -0.15 -28.36 -15.52
C SER A 14 1.01 -27.97 -14.60
N ASP A 15 0.71 -27.47 -13.41
CA ASP A 15 1.24 -28.01 -12.15
C ASP A 15 0.94 -27.04 -10.99
N ILE A 16 -0.05 -27.48 -10.19
CA ILE A 16 -0.31 -27.23 -8.77
C ILE A 16 0.67 -26.21 -8.12
N TYR A 17 0.16 -25.01 -7.82
CA TYR A 17 0.87 -23.99 -7.04
C TYR A 17 1.22 -24.52 -5.64
N GLU A 18 2.44 -25.03 -5.49
CA GLU A 18 3.06 -25.26 -4.19
C GLU A 18 3.60 -23.90 -3.70
N TYR A 19 2.90 -23.31 -2.73
CA TYR A 19 3.29 -22.02 -2.14
C TYR A 19 4.59 -22.17 -1.34
N PRO A 20 5.64 -21.38 -1.60
CA PRO A 20 6.82 -21.38 -0.76
C PRO A 20 6.46 -20.84 0.64
N THR A 21 6.56 -21.70 1.65
CA THR A 21 6.45 -21.32 3.06
C THR A 21 7.69 -20.50 3.46
N PRO A 22 7.52 -19.31 4.07
CA PRO A 22 8.66 -18.52 4.52
C PRO A 22 9.44 -19.27 5.62
N LYS A 23 10.75 -19.43 5.43
CA LYS A 23 11.65 -20.10 6.39
C LYS A 23 12.03 -19.13 7.52
N LEU A 24 11.55 -19.39 8.73
CA LEU A 24 11.95 -18.71 9.96
C LEU A 24 13.41 -19.04 10.32
N ARG A 25 14.25 -18.03 10.51
CA ARG A 25 15.63 -18.18 11.03
C ARG A 25 15.75 -17.35 12.30
N ILE A 26 16.01 -17.99 13.44
CA ILE A 26 16.20 -17.33 14.75
C ILE A 26 17.70 -17.27 15.04
N THR A 27 18.24 -16.08 15.25
CA THR A 27 19.60 -15.83 15.77
C THR A 27 19.49 -15.22 17.17
N GLN A 28 20.25 -15.74 18.14
CA GLN A 28 20.28 -15.27 19.53
C GLN A 28 21.38 -14.23 19.75
N GLU A 29 21.04 -13.05 20.27
CA GLU A 29 21.98 -12.15 20.96
C GLU A 29 21.21 -11.26 21.97
N SER A 30 21.82 -11.01 23.13
CA SER A 30 21.18 -10.47 24.34
C SER A 30 21.17 -8.94 24.42
N ALA A 31 20.20 -8.34 23.71
CA ALA A 31 19.33 -7.28 24.22
C ALA A 31 17.94 -7.92 24.38
N THR A 32 16.90 -7.27 24.90
CA THR A 32 15.53 -7.80 24.74
C THR A 32 15.35 -8.22 23.29
N PRO A 33 15.18 -9.52 22.96
CA PRO A 33 15.42 -9.97 21.60
C PRO A 33 14.36 -9.37 20.70
N MET A 34 14.80 -8.44 19.83
CA MET A 34 13.94 -7.81 18.85
C MET A 34 13.36 -8.91 17.97
N THR A 35 12.10 -9.24 18.21
CA THR A 35 11.44 -10.36 17.57
C THR A 35 10.62 -9.85 16.40
N VAL A 36 10.90 -10.36 15.21
CA VAL A 36 10.11 -10.07 14.02
C VAL A 36 8.85 -10.92 14.06
N ILE A 37 7.69 -10.30 14.18
CA ILE A 37 6.41 -11.03 14.24
C ILE A 37 5.67 -11.05 12.90
N ALA A 38 6.02 -10.13 11.99
CA ALA A 38 5.53 -10.13 10.63
C ALA A 38 6.51 -9.39 9.71
N GLU A 39 6.63 -9.87 8.47
CA GLU A 39 7.38 -9.20 7.41
C GLU A 39 6.64 -9.38 6.09
N TYR A 40 6.47 -8.27 5.38
CA TYR A 40 5.92 -8.21 4.05
C TYR A 40 6.95 -7.58 3.12
N LEU A 41 7.20 -8.26 2.00
CA LEU A 41 7.95 -7.73 0.88
C LEU A 41 6.97 -7.49 -0.27
N PRO A 42 7.00 -6.31 -0.91
CA PRO A 42 6.17 -6.03 -2.06
C PRO A 42 6.48 -7.06 -3.14
N THR A 43 5.43 -7.72 -3.61
CA THR A 43 5.54 -8.55 -4.81
C THR A 43 5.58 -7.63 -6.03
N ASP A 44 6.52 -7.88 -6.94
CA ASP A 44 6.73 -7.06 -8.14
C ASP A 44 5.47 -7.13 -9.03
N HIS A 45 4.59 -6.14 -8.90
CA HIS A 45 3.31 -6.09 -9.57
C HIS A 45 3.15 -4.72 -10.21
N ARG A 46 3.64 -4.61 -11.45
CA ARG A 46 3.51 -3.47 -12.36
C ARG A 46 2.07 -3.14 -12.78
N TYR A 47 1.03 -3.44 -11.98
CA TYR A 47 -0.37 -3.30 -12.41
C TYR A 47 -1.29 -2.72 -11.32
N GLN A 48 -2.14 -1.80 -11.78
CA GLN A 48 -3.42 -1.37 -11.23
C GLN A 48 -3.65 -1.53 -9.71
N LEU A 49 -3.66 -0.38 -9.04
CA LEU A 49 -3.91 -0.27 -7.61
C LEU A 49 -5.39 0.07 -7.36
N GLY A 50 -5.92 -0.39 -6.23
CA GLY A 50 -7.21 0.07 -5.73
C GLY A 50 -7.20 1.58 -5.48
N THR A 51 -8.35 2.23 -5.53
CA THR A 51 -8.49 3.68 -5.50
C THR A 51 -8.78 4.28 -4.12
N LEU A 52 -8.67 3.51 -3.03
CA LEU A 52 -9.05 3.97 -1.69
C LEU A 52 -8.30 5.25 -1.27
N ASP A 53 -6.98 5.29 -1.44
CA ASP A 53 -6.14 6.44 -1.17
C ASP A 53 -6.54 7.66 -2.01
N VAL A 54 -6.84 7.46 -3.29
CA VAL A 54 -7.34 8.50 -4.20
C VAL A 54 -8.72 9.00 -3.77
N ALA A 55 -9.62 8.11 -3.37
CA ALA A 55 -10.95 8.46 -2.92
C ALA A 55 -10.90 9.28 -1.60
N LEU A 56 -10.08 8.86 -0.64
CA LEU A 56 -9.83 9.63 0.59
C LEU A 56 -9.27 11.02 0.27
N LEU A 57 -8.27 11.08 -0.61
CA LEU A 57 -7.68 12.34 -1.06
C LEU A 57 -8.73 13.27 -1.67
N LEU A 58 -9.49 12.81 -2.67
CA LEU A 58 -10.46 13.64 -3.37
C LEU A 58 -11.62 14.05 -2.47
N ASN A 59 -12.05 13.20 -1.52
CA ASN A 59 -13.05 13.58 -0.52
C ASN A 59 -12.55 14.74 0.35
N VAL A 60 -11.35 14.63 0.93
CA VAL A 60 -10.80 15.68 1.79
C VAL A 60 -10.59 16.99 1.01
N LEU A 61 -10.12 16.91 -0.23
CA LEU A 61 -9.98 18.09 -1.09
C LEU A 61 -11.34 18.75 -1.40
N ASN A 62 -12.37 17.96 -1.70
CA ASN A 62 -13.73 18.46 -1.92
C ASN A 62 -14.31 19.12 -0.67
N GLU A 63 -14.14 18.52 0.52
CA GLU A 63 -14.58 19.10 1.79
C GLU A 63 -13.89 20.44 2.09
N ARG A 64 -12.65 20.61 1.63
CA ARG A 64 -11.89 21.87 1.70
C ARG A 64 -12.24 22.86 0.58
N GLY A 65 -13.21 22.55 -0.27
CA GLY A 65 -13.66 23.42 -1.37
C GLY A 65 -12.74 23.43 -2.60
N ILE A 66 -11.80 22.50 -2.71
CA ILE A 66 -10.91 22.37 -3.87
C ILE A 66 -11.64 21.66 -5.00
N ASN A 67 -11.59 22.23 -6.20
CA ASN A 67 -12.24 21.67 -7.38
C ASN A 67 -11.50 20.41 -7.89
N THR A 68 -11.93 19.25 -7.43
CA THR A 68 -11.35 17.96 -7.79
C THR A 68 -11.48 17.62 -9.27
N ALA A 69 -12.55 18.05 -9.94
CA ALA A 69 -12.71 17.85 -11.39
C ALA A 69 -11.64 18.60 -12.19
N GLN A 70 -11.33 19.85 -11.80
CA GLN A 70 -10.26 20.61 -12.42
C GLN A 70 -8.88 20.02 -12.12
N LEU A 71 -8.67 19.52 -10.89
CA LEU A 71 -7.44 18.83 -10.50
C LEU A 71 -7.21 17.58 -11.37
N LEU A 72 -8.21 16.70 -11.47
CA LEU A 72 -8.13 15.47 -12.27
C LEU A 72 -7.86 15.77 -13.75
N LYS A 73 -8.51 16.80 -14.30
CA LYS A 73 -8.24 17.26 -15.67
C LYS A 73 -6.80 17.75 -15.85
N SER A 74 -6.23 18.42 -14.85
CA SER A 74 -4.84 18.91 -14.92
C SER A 74 -3.80 17.77 -14.86
N THR A 75 -4.21 16.59 -14.40
CA THR A 75 -3.36 15.40 -14.29
C THR A 75 -3.63 14.36 -15.38
N GLY A 76 -4.54 14.64 -16.33
CA GLY A 76 -4.93 13.68 -17.37
C GLY A 76 -5.79 12.51 -16.87
N LEU A 77 -6.46 12.69 -15.72
CA LEU A 77 -7.28 11.69 -15.03
C LEU A 77 -8.76 12.07 -15.05
N GLU A 78 -9.21 12.86 -16.01
CA GLU A 78 -10.60 13.34 -16.10
C GLU A 78 -11.64 12.22 -16.24
N THR A 79 -11.25 11.04 -16.72
CA THR A 79 -12.12 9.87 -16.86
C THR A 79 -12.10 8.95 -15.64
N LEU A 80 -11.37 9.32 -14.58
CA LEU A 80 -11.25 8.52 -13.37
C LEU A 80 -12.56 8.55 -12.58
N ASP A 81 -13.29 7.44 -12.60
CA ASP A 81 -14.46 7.22 -11.74
C ASP A 81 -14.04 6.73 -10.35
N TRP A 82 -13.52 7.64 -9.53
CA TRP A 82 -13.00 7.31 -8.20
C TRP A 82 -14.09 6.93 -7.17
N LEU A 83 -15.36 7.17 -7.48
CA LEU A 83 -16.50 6.73 -6.65
C LEU A 83 -16.82 5.25 -6.86
N ASN A 84 -16.37 4.67 -7.97
CA ASN A 84 -16.52 3.26 -8.27
C ASN A 84 -15.47 2.42 -7.50
N PRO A 85 -15.90 1.54 -6.57
CA PRO A 85 -14.97 0.70 -5.79
C PRO A 85 -14.16 -0.29 -6.62
N GLN A 86 -14.61 -0.61 -7.84
CA GLN A 86 -13.89 -1.46 -8.79
C GLN A 86 -12.96 -0.68 -9.72
N CYS A 87 -12.91 0.66 -9.58
CA CYS A 87 -11.99 1.48 -10.33
C CYS A 87 -10.54 1.09 -9.98
N GLN A 88 -9.72 1.07 -11.02
CA GLN A 88 -8.31 0.74 -10.92
C GLN A 88 -7.50 1.87 -11.55
N ILE A 89 -6.41 2.24 -10.90
CA ILE A 89 -5.53 3.34 -11.33
C ILE A 89 -4.09 2.85 -11.39
N THR A 90 -3.31 3.32 -12.35
CA THR A 90 -1.89 2.93 -12.43
C THR A 90 -1.10 3.60 -11.29
N TYR A 91 0.02 2.99 -10.93
CA TYR A 91 0.91 3.59 -9.93
C TYR A 91 1.44 4.96 -10.37
N SER A 92 1.81 5.11 -11.65
CA SER A 92 2.26 6.38 -12.22
C SER A 92 1.19 7.47 -12.12
N ASP A 93 -0.07 7.15 -12.40
CA ASP A 93 -1.18 8.11 -12.31
C ASP A 93 -1.39 8.58 -10.87
N LYS A 94 -1.28 7.66 -9.90
CA LYS A 94 -1.31 8.04 -8.48
C LYS A 94 -0.16 9.00 -8.15
N LEU A 95 1.06 8.70 -8.58
CA LEU A 95 2.21 9.59 -8.31
C LEU A 95 2.00 10.99 -8.91
N VAL A 96 1.46 11.07 -10.13
CA VAL A 96 1.13 12.36 -10.77
C VAL A 96 0.09 13.13 -9.95
N LEU A 97 -1.00 12.46 -9.54
CA LEU A 97 -2.07 13.09 -8.77
C LEU A 97 -1.58 13.57 -7.39
N PHE A 98 -0.95 12.69 -6.63
CA PHE A 98 -0.43 13.03 -5.29
C PHE A 98 0.67 14.08 -5.38
N GLY A 99 1.52 14.04 -6.41
CA GLY A 99 2.56 15.05 -6.65
C GLY A 99 1.96 16.42 -6.94
N LYS A 100 0.91 16.47 -7.77
CA LYS A 100 0.19 17.71 -8.06
C LYS A 100 -0.43 18.31 -6.79
N VAL A 101 -1.03 17.49 -5.94
CA VAL A 101 -1.60 17.94 -4.67
C VAL A 101 -0.51 18.43 -3.72
N ASN A 102 0.59 17.69 -3.59
CA ASN A 102 1.70 18.08 -2.72
C ASN A 102 2.31 19.44 -3.13
N GLN A 103 2.37 19.73 -4.43
CA GLN A 103 2.79 21.05 -4.92
C GLN A 103 1.78 22.16 -4.60
N MET A 104 0.48 21.86 -4.59
CA MET A 104 -0.57 22.83 -4.26
C MET A 104 -0.68 23.10 -2.76
N LEU A 105 -0.41 22.08 -1.93
CA LEU A 105 -0.62 22.09 -0.48
C LEU A 105 0.66 21.64 0.27
N ALA A 106 1.79 22.25 -0.09
CA ALA A 106 3.08 21.87 0.47
C ALA A 106 3.11 22.08 2.00
N ASN A 107 3.62 21.09 2.74
CA ASN A 107 3.75 21.08 4.21
C ASN A 107 2.43 21.20 4.98
N ASP A 108 1.31 20.77 4.38
CA ASP A 108 0.00 20.77 5.02
C ASP A 108 -0.24 19.54 5.93
N GLY A 109 0.67 18.55 5.92
CA GLY A 109 0.48 17.29 6.65
C GLY A 109 -0.69 16.45 6.12
N LEU A 110 -1.10 16.68 4.87
CA LEU A 110 -2.33 16.14 4.29
C LEU A 110 -2.43 14.62 4.42
N GLY A 111 -1.33 13.88 4.28
CA GLY A 111 -1.30 12.43 4.41
C GLY A 111 -1.67 11.93 5.82
N ILE A 112 -1.33 12.69 6.87
CA ILE A 112 -1.78 12.38 8.23
C ILE A 112 -3.30 12.56 8.32
N THR A 113 -3.82 13.67 7.80
CA THR A 113 -5.27 13.90 7.73
C THR A 113 -5.97 12.78 6.94
N LEU A 114 -5.45 12.37 5.77
CA LEU A 114 -6.04 11.27 5.00
C LEU A 114 -6.09 9.97 5.80
N GLY A 115 -5.05 9.69 6.59
CA GLY A 115 -4.99 8.55 7.49
C GLY A 115 -6.10 8.55 8.54
N GLU A 116 -6.46 9.71 9.08
CA GLU A 116 -7.56 9.85 10.06
C GLU A 116 -8.93 9.51 9.45
N PHE A 117 -9.13 9.78 8.15
CA PHE A 117 -10.36 9.44 7.44
C PHE A 117 -10.40 7.96 7.00
N ALA A 118 -9.29 7.23 7.10
CA ALA A 118 -9.28 5.80 6.80
C ALA A 118 -9.98 5.01 7.92
N LYS A 119 -11.10 4.36 7.58
CA LYS A 119 -11.87 3.51 8.49
C LYS A 119 -11.54 2.04 8.25
N PHE A 120 -11.64 1.22 9.30
CA PHE A 120 -11.49 -0.23 9.17
C PHE A 120 -12.45 -0.83 8.13
N SER A 121 -13.67 -0.29 7.98
CA SER A 121 -14.62 -0.72 6.95
C SER A 121 -14.10 -0.58 5.51
N HIS A 122 -13.14 0.31 5.25
CA HIS A 122 -12.53 0.46 3.92
C HIS A 122 -11.61 -0.71 3.55
N PHE A 123 -11.13 -1.48 4.53
CA PHE A 123 -10.23 -2.61 4.33
C PHE A 123 -10.96 -3.96 4.22
N GLY A 124 -12.27 -3.93 3.99
CA GLY A 124 -13.10 -5.12 3.78
C GLY A 124 -12.96 -6.15 4.91
N VAL A 125 -12.78 -7.42 4.51
CA VAL A 125 -12.64 -8.54 5.46
C VAL A 125 -11.44 -8.37 6.39
N LEU A 126 -10.34 -7.75 5.92
CA LEU A 126 -9.18 -7.50 6.79
C LEU A 126 -9.56 -6.54 7.92
N GLY A 127 -10.23 -5.45 7.59
CA GLY A 127 -10.67 -4.48 8.58
C GLY A 127 -11.60 -5.09 9.62
N TYR A 128 -12.51 -5.96 9.20
CA TYR A 128 -13.38 -6.69 10.12
C TYR A 128 -12.59 -7.64 11.03
N ALA A 129 -11.64 -8.40 10.48
CA ALA A 129 -10.79 -9.30 11.27
C ALA A 129 -9.97 -8.55 12.33
N ILE A 130 -9.46 -7.36 11.99
CA ILE A 130 -8.79 -6.48 12.95
C ILE A 130 -9.75 -6.03 14.05
N LEU A 131 -10.96 -5.58 13.70
CA LEU A 131 -11.98 -5.13 14.67
C LEU A 131 -12.44 -6.23 15.63
N CYS A 132 -12.42 -7.50 15.18
CA CYS A 132 -12.81 -8.64 16.00
C CYS A 132 -11.69 -9.17 16.91
N SER A 133 -10.48 -8.60 16.86
CA SER A 133 -9.35 -9.03 17.68
C SER A 133 -9.57 -8.69 19.15
N GLN A 134 -9.16 -9.57 20.07
CA GLN A 134 -9.39 -9.42 21.51
C GLN A 134 -8.36 -8.50 22.19
N SER A 135 -7.28 -8.16 21.49
CA SER A 135 -6.22 -7.27 21.97
C SER A 135 -5.58 -6.50 20.83
N VAL A 136 -4.88 -5.40 21.16
CA VAL A 136 -4.09 -4.63 20.18
C VAL A 136 -3.00 -5.50 19.56
N GLU A 137 -2.38 -6.39 20.34
CA GLU A 137 -1.37 -7.32 19.81
C GLU A 137 -1.98 -8.24 18.75
N GLU A 138 -3.14 -8.83 19.03
CA GLU A 138 -3.83 -9.70 18.08
C GLU A 138 -4.28 -8.92 16.84
N ALA A 139 -4.76 -7.68 17.01
CA ALA A 139 -5.13 -6.78 15.91
C ALA A 139 -3.94 -6.50 14.98
N VAL A 140 -2.78 -6.17 15.54
CA VAL A 140 -1.53 -5.95 14.79
C VAL A 140 -1.14 -7.25 14.07
N ARG A 141 -1.05 -8.38 14.78
CA ARG A 141 -0.69 -9.68 14.16
C ARG A 141 -1.63 -10.05 13.01
N THR A 142 -2.94 -9.87 13.19
CA THR A 142 -3.96 -10.15 12.16
C THR A 142 -3.81 -9.23 10.96
N GLY A 143 -3.68 -7.92 11.21
CA GLY A 143 -3.49 -6.91 10.17
C GLY A 143 -2.30 -7.21 9.28
N PHE A 144 -1.16 -7.58 9.88
CA PHE A 144 0.06 -7.89 9.12
C PHE A 144 0.06 -9.29 8.49
N LYS A 145 -0.51 -10.29 9.14
CA LYS A 145 -0.65 -11.66 8.58
C LYS A 145 -1.41 -11.65 7.27
N TYR A 146 -2.44 -10.81 7.17
CA TYR A 146 -3.33 -10.74 6.01
C TYR A 146 -3.18 -9.44 5.21
N LEU A 147 -2.11 -8.67 5.44
CA LEU A 147 -1.88 -7.38 4.77
C LEU A 147 -1.89 -7.52 3.24
N ARG A 148 -1.47 -8.69 2.71
CA ARG A 148 -1.51 -9.02 1.28
C ARG A 148 -2.88 -8.83 0.64
N LEU A 149 -3.97 -8.96 1.40
CA LEU A 149 -5.34 -8.74 0.91
C LEU A 149 -5.57 -7.29 0.43
N ASN A 150 -4.75 -6.35 0.88
CA ASN A 150 -4.81 -4.94 0.48
C ASN A 150 -3.64 -4.50 -0.43
N GLY A 151 -2.80 -5.42 -0.90
CA GLY A 151 -1.72 -5.13 -1.85
C GLY A 151 -0.79 -3.98 -1.44
N PRO A 152 -0.15 -4.03 -0.26
CA PRO A 152 0.73 -2.96 0.22
C PRO A 152 1.91 -2.72 -0.73
N VAL A 153 2.23 -1.44 -0.93
CA VAL A 153 3.24 -1.03 -1.92
C VAL A 153 4.66 -0.96 -1.33
N PHE A 154 4.76 -0.87 0.00
CA PHE A 154 6.03 -0.80 0.73
C PHE A 154 6.39 -2.15 1.35
N ALA A 155 7.68 -2.38 1.55
CA ALA A 155 8.13 -3.42 2.46
C ALA A 155 7.82 -2.99 3.90
N VAL A 156 7.14 -3.85 4.66
CA VAL A 156 6.75 -3.54 6.04
C VAL A 156 7.15 -4.68 6.96
N LYS A 157 7.75 -4.33 8.09
CA LYS A 157 8.19 -5.27 9.12
C LYS A 157 7.62 -4.83 10.46
N VAL A 158 7.19 -5.78 11.28
CA VAL A 158 6.79 -5.51 12.66
C VAL A 158 7.73 -6.21 13.62
N THR A 159 8.30 -5.41 14.53
CA THR A 159 9.20 -5.89 15.56
C THR A 159 8.60 -5.65 16.94
N ILE A 160 8.83 -6.59 17.84
CA ILE A 160 8.52 -6.44 19.27
C ILE A 160 9.84 -6.45 20.05
N GLU A 161 10.00 -5.47 20.93
CA GLU A 161 11.07 -5.39 21.91
C GLU A 161 10.46 -5.06 23.28
N GLY A 162 10.37 -6.06 24.17
CA GLY A 162 9.66 -5.91 25.44
C GLY A 162 8.18 -5.61 25.22
N GLU A 163 7.71 -4.48 25.76
CA GLU A 163 6.33 -3.99 25.61
C GLU A 163 6.13 -3.07 24.40
N ILE A 164 7.17 -2.84 23.60
CA ILE A 164 7.14 -1.92 22.47
C ILE A 164 6.99 -2.72 21.18
N ALA A 165 5.92 -2.44 20.43
CA ALA A 165 5.77 -2.86 19.05
C ALA A 165 6.11 -1.70 18.11
N ALA A 166 6.94 -1.96 17.09
CA ALA A 166 7.30 -0.99 16.07
C ALA A 166 6.92 -1.51 14.68
N ILE A 167 6.29 -0.64 13.88
CA ILE A 167 6.04 -0.89 12.45
C ILE A 167 7.13 -0.16 11.67
N CYS A 168 7.99 -0.92 11.01
CA CYS A 168 9.09 -0.44 10.20
C CYS A 168 8.70 -0.52 8.72
N ILE A 169 8.52 0.63 8.09
CA ILE A 169 8.24 0.73 6.65
C ILE A 169 9.54 1.06 5.95
N LYS A 170 10.00 0.19 5.05
CA LYS A 170 11.14 0.49 4.19
C LYS A 170 10.62 1.04 2.88
N ASN A 171 11.07 2.25 2.56
CA ASN A 171 10.76 2.85 1.29
C ASN A 171 11.48 2.10 0.16
N THR A 172 10.72 1.27 -0.57
CA THR A 172 11.20 0.50 -1.73
C THR A 172 10.80 1.14 -3.05
N LEU A 173 10.03 2.22 -3.00
CA LEU A 173 9.53 2.96 -4.14
C LEU A 173 10.28 4.30 -4.14
N ASP A 174 10.78 4.78 -5.27
CA ASP A 174 11.50 6.05 -5.30
C ASP A 174 10.54 7.25 -5.19
N ILE A 175 9.81 7.35 -4.08
CA ILE A 175 8.79 8.38 -3.79
C ILE A 175 9.42 9.71 -3.33
N GLY A 176 10.70 9.97 -3.67
CA GLY A 176 11.54 11.08 -3.20
C GLY A 176 10.79 12.30 -2.66
N GLU A 177 10.32 13.18 -3.55
CA GLU A 177 9.67 14.46 -3.22
C GLU A 177 8.24 14.34 -2.66
N LEU A 178 7.67 13.14 -2.60
CA LEU A 178 6.35 12.87 -2.02
C LEU A 178 6.40 12.55 -0.53
N LEU A 179 7.58 12.33 0.06
CA LEU A 179 7.72 12.11 1.50
C LEU A 179 7.10 13.22 2.38
N PRO A 180 7.17 14.52 2.02
CA PRO A 180 6.54 15.60 2.77
C PRO A 180 5.01 15.50 2.85
N PHE A 181 4.38 14.67 2.01
CA PHE A 181 2.95 14.39 2.11
C PHE A 181 2.57 13.77 3.46
N CYS A 182 3.54 13.15 4.15
CA CYS A 182 3.35 12.45 5.42
C CYS A 182 3.95 13.20 6.64
N THR A 183 4.33 14.47 6.51
CA THR A 183 4.92 15.30 7.59
C THR A 183 4.18 16.62 7.76
#